data_AF-A0A1V5E319-F1
#
_entry.id   AF-A0A1V5E319-F1
#
_cell.length_a   1.000
_cell.length_b   1.000
_cell.length_c   1.000
_cell.angle_alpha   90.00
_cell.angle_beta   90.00
_cell.angle_gamma   90.00
#
_symmetry.space_group_name_H-M   'P 1'
#
loop_
_entity.id
_entity.type
_entity.pdbx_description
1 polymer ?
#
loop_
_entity_poly.entity_id
_entity_poly.type
_entity_poly.pdbx_seq_one_letter_code
_entity_poly.pdbx_strand_id
1 'polypeptide(L)'
;MVLFFIDVGTRKVQIAGIDEAPDGAWMQQMARNQTDAIDGFLLGKRYLIHDRDPLYTAKFDEMMKGSGITPKRLQAYRPTMNSFAESFIKTIKSECLNKLILTSEAQLRYVLKEYIFYYNHCRFHRGLGGRMIEPLPQDEDGDTVEFNYLGGLLRSYRRVKRAA
;
A
#
# COMPACT_ATOMS: atom_id res chain seq x y z
N MET A 1 -7.21 10.66 7.93
CA MET A 1 -5.89 10.01 7.74
C MET A 1 -6.04 8.69 6.98
N VAL A 2 -5.07 8.37 6.13
CA VAL A 2 -4.92 7.04 5.49
C VAL A 2 -3.58 6.47 5.95
N LEU A 3 -3.60 5.35 6.67
CA LEU A 3 -2.39 4.63 7.07
C LEU A 3 -2.10 3.53 6.04
N PHE A 4 -0.86 3.45 5.57
CA PHE A 4 -0.41 2.40 4.68
C PHE A 4 0.94 1.86 5.11
N PHE A 5 1.22 0.62 4.69
CA PHE A 5 2.52 -0.02 4.84
C PHE A 5 3.05 -0.36 3.45
N ILE A 6 4.36 -0.18 3.28
CA ILE A 6 5.07 -0.55 2.06
C ILE A 6 6.22 -1.48 2.40
N ASP A 7 6.27 -2.62 1.73
CA ASP A 7 7.44 -3.49 1.76
C ASP A 7 8.52 -2.88 0.86
N VAL A 8 9.64 -2.49 1.47
CA VAL A 8 10.75 -1.84 0.75
C VAL A 8 11.39 -2.77 -0.29
N GLY A 9 11.44 -4.07 -0.03
CA GLY A 9 12.05 -5.05 -0.92
C GLY A 9 11.19 -5.32 -2.14
N THR A 10 9.89 -5.60 -1.93
CA THR A 10 8.97 -6.00 -3.01
C THR A 10 8.22 -4.83 -3.64
N ARG A 11 8.13 -3.70 -2.93
CA ARG A 11 7.27 -2.53 -3.23
C ARG A 11 5.78 -2.75 -3.08
N LYS A 12 5.37 -3.91 -2.56
CA LYS A 12 3.96 -4.17 -2.24
C LYS A 12 3.46 -3.15 -1.23
N VAL A 13 2.26 -2.62 -1.47
CA VAL A 13 1.60 -1.66 -0.56
C VAL A 13 0.29 -2.24 -0.05
N GLN A 14 -0.01 -1.99 1.22
CA GLN A 14 -1.32 -2.26 1.82
C GLN A 14 -1.82 -0.99 2.53
N ILE A 15 -3.10 -0.64 2.36
CA ILE A 15 -3.76 0.32 3.26
C ILE A 15 -4.16 -0.46 4.52
N ALA A 16 -3.61 -0.06 5.66
CA ALA A 16 -3.96 -0.67 6.95
C ALA A 16 -5.28 -0.11 7.48
N GLY A 17 -5.53 1.19 7.29
CA GLY A 17 -6.74 1.83 7.79
C GLY A 17 -6.96 3.23 7.26
N ILE A 18 -8.21 3.68 7.39
CA ILE A 18 -8.65 5.04 7.09
C ILE A 18 -9.50 5.50 8.26
N ASP A 19 -9.25 6.69 8.77
CA ASP A 19 -10.00 7.29 9.88
C ASP A 19 -9.85 8.81 9.84
N GLU A 20 -10.93 9.56 10.07
CA GLU A 20 -10.90 11.03 10.06
C GLU A 20 -10.12 11.65 11.21
N ALA A 21 -10.15 11.01 12.39
CA ALA A 21 -9.57 11.49 13.64
C ALA A 21 -8.79 10.36 14.34
N PRO A 22 -7.70 9.88 13.72
CA PRO A 22 -6.95 8.77 14.26
C PRO A 22 -6.32 9.12 15.60
N ASP A 23 -6.28 8.15 16.50
CA ASP A 23 -5.66 8.28 17.80
C ASP A 23 -4.72 7.10 18.11
N GLY A 24 -4.15 7.10 19.31
CA GLY A 24 -3.26 6.03 19.74
C GLY A 24 -3.94 4.66 19.87
N ALA A 25 -5.25 4.60 20.15
CA ALA A 25 -5.98 3.33 20.26
C ALA A 25 -6.24 2.73 18.87
N TRP A 26 -6.61 3.57 17.91
CA TRP A 26 -6.72 3.22 16.51
C TRP A 26 -5.38 2.72 15.95
N MET A 27 -4.28 3.43 16.20
CA MET A 27 -2.94 3.00 15.78
C MET A 27 -2.54 1.65 16.37
N GLN A 28 -2.90 1.38 17.64
CA GLN A 28 -2.68 0.07 18.25
C GLN A 28 -3.53 -1.03 17.59
N GLN A 29 -4.77 -0.73 17.21
CA GLN A 29 -5.58 -1.70 16.48
C GLN A 29 -4.99 -2.00 15.10
N MET A 30 -4.51 -0.96 14.39
CA MET A 30 -3.82 -1.17 13.12
C MET A 30 -2.55 -2.00 13.32
N ALA A 31 -1.74 -1.71 14.35
CA ALA A 31 -0.58 -2.51 14.70
C ALA A 31 -0.93 -4.00 14.92
N ARG A 32 -2.01 -4.30 15.67
CA ARG A 32 -2.49 -5.68 15.86
C ARG A 32 -2.82 -6.36 14.54
N ASN A 33 -3.63 -5.72 13.70
CA ASN A 33 -4.02 -6.29 12.40
C ASN A 33 -2.79 -6.54 11.51
N GLN A 34 -1.80 -5.66 11.56
CA GLN A 34 -0.61 -5.75 10.71
C GLN A 34 0.40 -6.79 11.21
N THR A 35 0.33 -7.15 12.49
CA THR A 35 1.22 -8.14 13.14
C THR A 35 0.53 -9.48 13.39
N ASP A 36 -0.68 -9.66 12.86
CA ASP A 36 -1.40 -10.94 12.94
C ASP A 36 -0.54 -12.09 12.39
N ALA A 37 -0.56 -13.22 13.09
CA ALA A 37 0.31 -14.36 12.80
C ALA A 37 -0.09 -15.15 11.53
N ILE A 38 -1.29 -14.91 11.00
CA ILE A 38 -1.83 -15.64 9.84
C ILE A 38 -1.73 -14.77 8.58
N ASP A 39 -2.27 -13.55 8.63
CA ASP A 39 -2.42 -12.70 7.44
C ASP A 39 -1.87 -11.28 7.60
N GLY A 40 -1.18 -11.00 8.71
CA GLY A 40 -0.56 -9.72 8.98
C GLY A 40 0.48 -9.35 7.92
N PHE A 41 0.40 -8.13 7.40
CA PHE A 41 1.33 -7.65 6.36
C PHE A 41 2.79 -7.57 6.84
N LEU A 42 3.00 -7.45 8.15
CA LEU A 42 4.33 -7.44 8.77
C LEU A 42 4.84 -8.84 9.12
N LEU A 43 4.10 -9.90 8.78
CA LEU A 43 4.53 -11.27 9.02
C LEU A 43 5.89 -11.55 8.35
N GLY A 44 6.82 -12.10 9.13
CA GLY A 44 8.18 -12.38 8.69
C GLY A 44 9.08 -11.15 8.49
N LYS A 45 8.62 -9.93 8.82
CA LYS A 45 9.43 -8.71 8.74
C LYS A 45 10.23 -8.51 10.02
N ARG A 46 11.44 -7.96 9.90
CA ARG A 46 12.35 -7.72 11.03
C ARG A 46 12.39 -6.26 11.47
N TYR A 47 12.13 -5.33 10.55
CA TYR A 47 12.26 -3.89 10.78
C TYR A 47 11.03 -3.17 10.28
N LEU A 48 10.52 -2.23 11.07
CA LEU A 48 9.52 -1.25 10.66
C LEU A 48 10.19 0.12 10.65
N ILE A 49 10.17 0.80 9.51
CA ILE A 49 10.66 2.17 9.39
C ILE A 49 9.45 3.10 9.37
N HIS A 50 9.42 4.09 10.26
CA HIS A 50 8.37 5.10 10.30
C HIS A 50 8.96 6.45 10.75
N ASP A 51 8.25 7.53 10.45
CA ASP A 51 8.66 8.87 10.87
C ASP A 51 8.44 9.09 12.38
N ARG A 52 8.52 10.33 12.83
CA ARG A 52 8.37 10.70 14.25
C ARG A 52 6.97 11.23 14.56
N ASP A 53 5.97 10.86 13.77
CA ASP A 53 4.60 11.27 14.03
C ASP A 53 4.16 10.78 15.44
N PRO A 54 3.56 11.65 16.28
CA PRO A 54 3.15 11.30 17.64
C PRO A 54 2.12 10.16 17.72
N LEU A 55 1.44 9.83 16.61
CA LEU A 55 0.56 8.67 16.51
C LEU A 55 1.31 7.35 16.69
N TYR A 56 2.62 7.30 16.40
CA TYR A 56 3.49 6.17 16.73
C TYR A 56 3.90 6.22 18.21
N THR A 57 2.97 5.85 19.07
CA THR A 57 3.14 5.86 20.53
C THR A 57 4.15 4.82 21.04
N ALA A 58 4.59 4.94 22.30
CA ALA A 58 5.42 3.93 22.94
C ALA A 58 4.77 2.53 22.93
N LYS A 59 3.46 2.45 23.14
CA LYS A 59 2.70 1.19 23.07
C LYS A 59 2.71 0.56 21.68
N PHE A 60 2.67 1.39 20.64
CA PHE A 60 2.81 0.91 19.25
C PHE A 60 4.19 0.25 19.06
N ASP A 61 5.26 0.91 19.50
CA ASP A 61 6.62 0.38 19.41
C ASP A 61 6.80 -0.92 20.22
N GLU A 62 6.20 -1.00 21.40
CA GLU A 62 6.19 -2.20 22.24
C GLU A 62 5.49 -3.38 21.55
N MET A 63 4.35 -3.13 20.90
CA MET A 63 3.61 -4.17 20.17
C MET A 63 4.41 -4.73 18.98
N MET A 64 5.08 -3.84 18.24
CA MET A 64 5.99 -4.24 17.17
C MET A 64 7.12 -5.12 17.71
N LYS A 65 7.77 -4.70 18.80
CA LYS A 65 8.84 -5.47 19.46
C LYS A 65 8.34 -6.82 19.97
N GLY A 66 7.15 -6.87 20.57
CA GLY A 66 6.50 -8.10 21.02
C GLY A 66 6.22 -9.07 19.87
N SER A 67 6.06 -8.55 18.65
CA SER A 67 5.89 -9.33 17.42
C SER A 67 7.20 -9.64 16.71
N GLY A 68 8.35 -9.39 17.34
CA GLY A 68 9.69 -9.63 16.77
C GLY A 68 10.17 -8.56 15.78
N ILE A 69 9.43 -7.46 15.62
CA ILE A 69 9.75 -6.37 14.69
C ILE A 69 10.45 -5.26 15.46
N THR A 70 11.58 -4.78 14.94
CA THR A 70 12.30 -3.65 15.53
C THR A 70 11.88 -2.33 14.86
N PRO A 71 11.18 -1.42 15.56
CA PRO A 71 10.87 -0.09 15.03
C PRO A 71 12.15 0.74 14.86
N LYS A 72 12.26 1.42 13.72
CA LYS A 72 13.35 2.31 13.35
C LYS A 72 12.76 3.66 12.97
N ARG A 73 12.76 4.57 13.95
CA ARG A 73 12.34 5.95 13.75
C ARG A 73 13.33 6.67 12.85
N LEU A 74 12.82 7.42 11.87
CA LEU A 74 13.66 8.24 11.01
C LEU A 74 14.50 9.25 11.83
N GLN A 75 15.70 9.56 11.35
CA GLN A 75 16.47 10.66 11.91
C GLN A 75 15.71 11.97 11.68
N ALA A 76 15.80 12.88 12.65
CA ALA A 76 15.22 14.21 12.49
C ALA A 76 15.79 14.87 11.22
N TYR A 77 14.94 15.53 10.45
CA TYR A 77 15.36 16.32 9.28
C TYR A 77 16.05 15.52 8.16
N ARG A 78 15.78 14.22 8.04
CA ARG A 78 16.25 13.37 6.92
C ARG A 78 15.09 12.76 6.10
N PRO A 79 14.38 13.58 5.29
CA PRO A 79 13.23 13.11 4.50
C PRO A 79 13.61 11.99 3.50
N THR A 80 14.84 12.00 2.98
CA THR A 80 15.32 10.98 2.04
C THR A 80 15.27 9.55 2.57
N MET A 81 15.26 9.37 3.89
CA MET A 81 15.12 8.05 4.52
C MET A 81 13.71 7.44 4.37
N ASN A 82 12.71 8.25 3.98
CA ASN A 82 11.34 7.79 3.69
C ASN A 82 11.01 7.75 2.19
N SER A 83 12.03 7.77 1.33
CA SER A 83 11.87 7.95 -0.12
C SER A 83 10.90 6.96 -0.78
N PHE A 84 10.77 5.73 -0.28
CA PHE A 84 9.81 4.76 -0.81
C PHE A 84 8.36 5.13 -0.51
N ALA A 85 8.06 5.51 0.73
CA ALA A 85 6.73 5.96 1.10
C ALA A 85 6.37 7.27 0.40
N GLU A 86 7.31 8.23 0.34
CA GLU A 86 7.12 9.50 -0.36
C GLU A 86 6.89 9.30 -1.86
N SER A 87 7.67 8.42 -2.51
CA SER A 87 7.49 8.06 -3.91
C SER A 87 6.12 7.43 -4.15
N PHE A 88 5.67 6.54 -3.26
CA PHE A 88 4.34 5.95 -3.36
C PHE A 88 3.23 7.01 -3.22
N ILE A 89 3.29 7.87 -2.19
CA ILE A 89 2.33 8.96 -1.97
C ILE A 89 2.24 9.87 -3.19
N LYS A 90 3.39 10.26 -3.76
CA LYS A 90 3.44 11.06 -4.98
C LYS A 90 2.75 10.33 -6.15
N THR A 91 3.01 9.03 -6.29
CA THR A 91 2.45 8.21 -7.37
C THR A 91 0.93 8.14 -7.26
N ILE A 92 0.37 7.72 -6.13
CA ILE A 92 -1.08 7.60 -5.95
C ILE A 92 -1.82 8.93 -6.10
N LYS A 93 -1.23 10.02 -5.60
CA LYS A 93 -1.79 11.37 -5.80
C LYS A 93 -1.79 11.75 -7.27
N SER A 94 -0.67 11.61 -7.96
CA SER A 94 -0.52 12.04 -9.35
C SER A 94 -1.32 11.18 -10.34
N GLU A 95 -1.39 9.87 -10.12
CA GLU A 95 -2.06 8.94 -11.03
C GLU A 95 -3.56 8.87 -10.80
N CYS A 96 -4.01 9.02 -9.55
CA CYS A 96 -5.38 8.73 -9.14
C CYS A 96 -6.05 9.87 -8.35
N LEU A 97 -5.60 10.15 -7.13
CA LEU A 97 -6.38 10.97 -6.19
C LEU A 97 -6.57 12.43 -6.65
N ASN A 98 -5.57 13.03 -7.30
CA ASN A 98 -5.68 14.41 -7.79
C ASN A 98 -6.61 14.55 -9.02
N LYS A 99 -7.07 13.43 -9.59
CA LYS A 99 -7.92 13.39 -10.79
C LYS A 99 -9.38 13.08 -10.46
N LEU A 100 -9.71 12.88 -9.18
CA LEU A 100 -11.02 12.49 -8.71
C LEU A 100 -11.55 13.51 -7.71
N ILE A 101 -12.85 13.81 -7.80
CA ILE A 101 -13.56 14.55 -6.76
C ILE A 101 -14.17 13.52 -5.83
N LEU A 102 -13.66 13.45 -4.60
CA LEU A 102 -14.14 12.54 -3.56
C LEU A 102 -14.91 13.35 -2.52
N THR A 103 -16.17 13.01 -2.30
CA THR A 103 -17.08 13.71 -1.39
C THR A 103 -17.40 12.91 -0.12
N SER A 104 -16.95 11.65 -0.03
CA SER A 104 -17.15 10.81 1.14
C SER A 104 -16.00 9.84 1.41
N GLU A 105 -15.88 9.40 2.66
CA GLU A 105 -14.92 8.36 3.04
C GLU A 105 -15.19 7.03 2.31
N ALA A 106 -16.46 6.69 2.07
CA ALA A 106 -16.82 5.47 1.33
C ALA A 106 -16.25 5.48 -0.10
N GLN A 107 -16.29 6.63 -0.78
CA GLN A 107 -15.66 6.80 -2.08
C GLN A 107 -14.14 6.68 -1.99
N LEU A 108 -13.51 7.30 -0.97
CA LEU A 108 -12.07 7.18 -0.75
C LEU A 108 -11.66 5.71 -0.52
N ARG A 109 -12.40 4.97 0.32
CA ARG A 109 -12.17 3.54 0.57
C ARG A 109 -12.25 2.72 -0.71
N TYR A 110 -13.29 2.93 -1.51
CA TYR A 110 -13.44 2.27 -2.79
C TYR A 110 -12.27 2.57 -3.74
N VAL A 111 -11.93 3.84 -3.90
CA VAL A 111 -10.85 4.29 -4.78
C VAL A 111 -9.50 3.73 -4.37
N LEU A 112 -9.18 3.76 -3.08
CA LEU A 112 -7.92 3.23 -2.58
C LEU A 112 -7.84 1.71 -2.70
N LYS A 113 -8.95 0.99 -2.49
CA LYS A 113 -9.00 -0.47 -2.68
C LYS A 113 -8.68 -0.84 -4.14
N GLU A 114 -9.38 -0.20 -5.09
CA GLU A 114 -9.15 -0.41 -6.52
C GLU A 114 -7.74 0.01 -6.95
N TYR A 115 -7.26 1.17 -6.46
CA TYR A 115 -5.92 1.65 -6.79
C TYR A 115 -4.83 0.73 -6.27
N ILE A 116 -4.92 0.22 -5.03
CA ILE A 116 -3.92 -0.69 -4.48
C ILE A 116 -3.91 -2.01 -5.21
N PHE A 117 -5.08 -2.53 -5.59
CA PHE A 117 -5.16 -3.72 -6.44
C PHE A 117 -4.41 -3.47 -7.76
N TYR A 118 -4.71 -2.38 -8.46
CA TYR A 118 -4.02 -1.98 -9.68
C TYR A 118 -2.50 -1.80 -9.46
N TYR A 119 -2.10 -1.10 -8.39
CA TYR A 119 -0.70 -0.80 -8.07
C TYR A 119 0.12 -2.07 -7.86
N ASN A 120 -0.40 -3.02 -7.09
CA ASN A 120 0.31 -4.27 -6.78
C ASN A 120 0.29 -5.25 -7.98
N HIS A 121 -0.82 -5.35 -8.70
CA HIS A 121 -1.03 -6.46 -9.64
C HIS A 121 -0.89 -6.09 -11.12
N CYS A 122 -1.08 -4.83 -11.48
CA CYS A 122 -1.24 -4.42 -12.87
C CYS A 122 -0.24 -3.33 -13.29
N ARG A 123 0.18 -2.48 -12.35
CA ARG A 123 1.04 -1.33 -12.64
C ARG A 123 2.48 -1.79 -12.90
N PHE A 124 3.06 -1.34 -14.01
CA PHE A 124 4.49 -1.50 -14.24
C PHE A 124 5.31 -0.54 -13.38
N HIS A 125 6.30 -1.08 -12.67
CA HIS A 125 7.14 -0.30 -11.76
C HIS A 125 8.51 -0.04 -12.37
N ARG A 126 8.80 1.23 -12.69
CA ARG A 126 10.13 1.64 -13.20
C ARG A 126 11.26 1.21 -12.26
N GLY A 127 11.06 1.34 -10.95
CA GLY A 127 12.05 0.91 -9.94
C GLY A 127 12.28 -0.61 -9.89
N LEU A 128 11.42 -1.41 -10.53
CA LEU A 128 11.56 -2.87 -10.66
C LEU A 128 11.96 -3.31 -12.07
N GLY A 129 12.49 -2.39 -12.89
CA GLY A 129 12.85 -2.67 -14.28
C GLY A 129 11.64 -2.82 -15.21
N GLY A 130 10.51 -2.18 -14.87
CA GLY A 130 9.28 -2.30 -15.63
C GLY A 130 8.49 -3.58 -15.35
N ARG A 131 8.75 -4.26 -14.23
CA ARG A 131 7.94 -5.43 -13.79
C ARG A 131 6.78 -5.00 -12.90
N MET A 132 5.76 -5.86 -12.84
CA MET A 132 4.67 -5.79 -11.85
C MET A 132 5.14 -6.43 -10.52
N ILE A 133 4.51 -6.08 -9.40
CA ILE A 133 4.90 -6.61 -8.07
C ILE A 133 4.37 -8.04 -7.90
N GLU A 134 3.06 -8.22 -8.07
CA GLU A 134 2.36 -9.50 -7.99
C GLU A 134 1.50 -9.67 -9.24
N PRO A 135 2.10 -9.95 -10.41
CA PRO A 135 1.37 -9.98 -11.68
C PRO A 135 0.20 -10.98 -11.63
N LEU A 136 -0.94 -10.57 -12.18
CA LEU A 136 -2.03 -11.50 -12.45
C LEU A 136 -1.59 -12.55 -13.50
N PRO A 137 -2.17 -13.77 -13.48
CA PRO A 137 -1.92 -14.78 -14.50
C PRO A 137 -2.09 -14.23 -15.93
N GLN A 138 -1.22 -14.69 -16.84
CA GLN A 138 -1.24 -14.36 -18.26
C GLN A 138 -1.39 -15.67 -19.05
N ASP A 139 -2.44 -15.79 -19.85
CA ASP A 139 -2.61 -16.97 -20.70
C ASP A 139 -1.74 -16.83 -21.95
N GLU A 140 -0.78 -17.75 -22.16
CA GLU A 140 0.17 -17.67 -23.28
C GLU A 140 -0.50 -17.67 -24.66
N ASP A 141 -1.62 -18.37 -24.81
CA ASP A 141 -2.42 -18.38 -26.05
C ASP A 141 -3.63 -17.43 -25.97
N GLY A 142 -3.71 -16.59 -24.95
CA GLY A 142 -4.80 -15.65 -24.76
C GLY A 142 -4.69 -14.40 -25.63
N ASP A 143 -5.85 -13.81 -25.94
CA ASP A 143 -5.92 -12.50 -26.56
C ASP A 143 -5.56 -11.42 -25.54
N THR A 144 -4.91 -10.36 -26.00
CA THR A 144 -4.66 -9.19 -25.15
C THR A 144 -5.96 -8.43 -24.94
N VAL A 145 -6.42 -8.35 -23.70
CA VAL A 145 -7.65 -7.66 -23.30
C VAL A 145 -7.31 -6.49 -22.37
N GLU A 146 -7.95 -5.35 -22.62
CA GLU A 146 -7.89 -4.17 -21.76
C GLU A 146 -8.84 -4.31 -20.56
N PHE A 147 -8.35 -4.03 -19.36
CA PHE A 147 -9.13 -3.93 -18.14
C PHE A 147 -9.06 -2.50 -17.61
N ASN A 148 -10.24 -1.93 -17.37
CA ASN A 148 -10.42 -0.57 -16.89
C ASN A 148 -10.71 -0.55 -15.39
N TYR A 149 -10.07 0.36 -14.67
CA TYR A 149 -10.32 0.62 -13.25
C TYR A 149 -10.71 2.08 -13.07
N LEU A 150 -11.53 2.35 -12.05
CA LEU A 150 -11.97 3.71 -11.68
C LEU A 150 -12.55 4.49 -12.87
N GLY A 151 -13.45 3.85 -13.63
CA GLY A 151 -14.09 4.48 -14.80
C GLY A 151 -13.15 4.70 -15.99
N GLY A 152 -12.07 3.91 -16.10
CA GLY A 152 -11.09 4.00 -17.20
C GLY A 152 -9.96 5.00 -16.97
N LEU A 153 -9.87 5.56 -15.76
CA LEU A 153 -8.76 6.39 -15.31
C LEU A 153 -7.43 5.63 -15.34
N LEU A 154 -7.49 4.35 -14.97
CA LEU A 154 -6.36 3.43 -14.97
C LEU A 154 -6.69 2.25 -15.87
N ARG A 155 -5.69 1.81 -16.62
CA ARG A 155 -5.84 0.74 -17.61
C ARG A 155 -4.74 -0.28 -17.40
N SER A 156 -5.09 -1.54 -17.58
CA SER A 156 -4.13 -2.62 -17.63
C SER A 156 -4.43 -3.53 -18.82
N TYR A 157 -3.42 -4.24 -19.27
CA TYR A 157 -3.53 -5.17 -20.39
C TYR A 157 -3.03 -6.52 -19.92
N ARG A 158 -3.80 -7.58 -20.19
CA ARG A 158 -3.42 -8.95 -19.87
C ARG A 158 -3.96 -9.91 -20.93
N ARG A 159 -3.27 -11.04 -21.10
CA ARG A 159 -3.67 -12.11 -22.00
C ARG A 159 -4.64 -13.03 -21.27
N VAL A 160 -5.84 -13.21 -21.84
CA VAL A 160 -6.90 -14.04 -21.26
C VAL A 160 -7.51 -14.92 -22.34
N LYS A 161 -7.63 -16.23 -22.07
CA LYS A 161 -8.41 -17.13 -22.92
C LYS A 161 -9.89 -16.79 -22.79
N ARG A 162 -10.55 -16.49 -23.90
CA ARG A 162 -12.01 -16.42 -23.93
C ARG A 162 -12.55 -17.84 -23.71
N ALA A 163 -13.45 -18.01 -22.74
CA ALA A 163 -14.20 -19.25 -22.64
C ALA A 163 -14.99 -19.44 -23.94
N ALA A 164 -14.89 -20.64 -24.52
CA ALA A 164 -15.60 -21.05 -25.73
C ALA A 164 -17.11 -21.11 -25.50
#